data_AF-A0A849K6A5-F1
#
_entry.id   AF-A0A849K6A5-F1
#
_cell.length_a   1.000
_cell.length_b   1.000
_cell.length_c   1.000
_cell.angle_alpha   90.00
_cell.angle_beta   90.00
_cell.angle_gamma   90.00
#
_symmetry.space_group_name_H-M   'P 1'
#
loop_
_entity.id
_entity.type
_entity.pdbx_description
1 polymer ?
#
loop_
_entity_poly.entity_id
_entity_poly.type
_entity_poly.pdbx_seq_one_letter_code
_entity_poly.pdbx_strand_id
1 'polypeptide(L)' 'MPRLRFVSRLKLAQDVLKQPGTLLTLPDRETRLWENRLDWSVGRLDTQVILRFSQVDGRGRQSIMFRVQRSFGN' A
#
# COMPACT_ATOMS: atom_id res chain seq x y z
N MET A 1 -31.02 -1.02 5.76
CA MET A 1 -30.35 0.02 4.94
C MET A 1 -28.86 -0.29 4.87
N PRO A 2 -28.22 -0.31 3.67
CA PRO A 2 -26.79 -0.55 3.56
C PRO A 2 -26.01 0.59 4.21
N ARG A 3 -25.06 0.26 5.10
CA ARG A 3 -24.22 1.24 5.79
C ARG A 3 -22.94 1.47 4.98
N LEU A 4 -22.61 2.73 4.71
CA LEU A 4 -21.33 3.12 4.14
C LEU A 4 -20.26 3.02 5.23
N ARG A 5 -19.19 2.27 4.96
CA ARG A 5 -17.97 2.28 5.77
C ARG A 5 -16.84 2.84 4.94
N PHE A 6 -16.18 3.87 5.46
CA PHE A 6 -15.00 4.47 4.86
C PHE A 6 -13.82 4.35 5.82
N VAL A 7 -12.66 3.96 5.30
CA VAL A 7 -11.40 3.89 6.05
C VAL A 7 -10.28 4.46 5.19
N SER A 8 -9.50 5.37 5.75
CA SER A 8 -8.26 5.85 5.14
C SER A 8 -7.08 5.41 6.02
N ARG A 9 -6.04 4.89 5.37
CA ARG A 9 -4.79 4.50 6.03
C ARG A 9 -3.64 5.16 5.30
N LEU A 10 -2.77 5.80 6.07
CA LEU A 10 -1.53 6.37 5.58
C LEU A 10 -0.37 5.60 6.22
N LYS A 11 0.54 5.10 5.39
CA LYS A 11 1.78 4.46 5.80
C LYS A 11 2.95 5.25 5.25
N LEU A 12 3.82 5.68 6.15
CA LEU A 12 5.10 6.32 5.87
C LEU A 12 6.19 5.42 6.42
N ALA A 13 7.14 5.03 5.58
CA ALA A 13 8.35 4.33 6.02
C ALA A 13 9.57 4.98 5.37
N GLN A 14 10.61 5.17 6.16
CA GLN A 14 11.88 5.73 5.74
C GLN A 14 12.96 4.90 6.41
N ASP A 15 13.50 3.91 5.71
CA ASP A 15 14.59 3.10 6.22
C ASP A 15 15.90 3.87 6.05
N VAL A 16 16.39 4.44 7.16
CA VAL A 16 17.75 4.99 7.24
C VAL A 16 18.67 3.83 7.62
N LEU A 17 19.32 3.27 6.60
CA LEU A 17 20.30 2.19 6.67
C LEU A 17 21.31 2.34 7.83
N LYS A 18 21.39 1.33 8.70
CA LYS A 18 22.67 0.86 9.27
C LYS A 18 22.64 -0.63 9.55
N GLN A 19 23.21 -1.43 8.65
CA GLN A 19 23.97 -2.62 9.07
C GLN A 19 25.07 -2.89 8.03
N PRO A 20 26.34 -2.70 8.39
CA PRO A 20 27.46 -3.17 7.59
C PRO A 20 27.68 -4.64 7.95
N GLY A 21 27.39 -5.55 7.02
CA GLY A 21 27.73 -6.95 7.23
C GLY A 21 26.87 -7.90 6.42
N THR A 22 27.56 -8.76 5.67
CA THR A 22 27.10 -10.05 5.14
C THR A 22 26.00 -10.03 4.07
N LEU A 23 26.47 -10.14 2.83
CA LEU A 23 26.10 -11.20 1.88
C LEU A 23 24.72 -11.82 2.12
N LEU A 24 23.72 -11.36 1.37
CA LEU A 24 22.66 -12.17 0.77
C LEU A 24 21.84 -11.22 -0.12
N THR A 25 21.58 -11.65 -1.34
CA THR A 25 20.75 -10.98 -2.36
C THR A 25 19.38 -10.62 -1.79
N LEU A 26 19.21 -9.37 -1.34
CA LEU A 26 17.92 -8.84 -0.89
C LEU A 26 17.23 -8.17 -2.08
N PRO A 27 15.98 -8.55 -2.41
CA PRO A 27 15.24 -7.97 -3.52
C PRO A 27 14.82 -6.53 -3.16
N ASP A 28 15.17 -5.58 -4.01
CA ASP A 28 14.73 -4.17 -4.00
C ASP A 28 14.64 -3.50 -2.62
N ARG A 29 15.73 -2.84 -2.22
CA ARG A 29 15.82 -2.08 -0.97
C ARG A 29 15.01 -0.77 -1.09
N GLU A 30 13.74 -0.81 -0.72
CA GLU A 30 12.90 0.39 -0.62
C GLU A 30 13.43 1.35 0.45
N THR A 31 14.09 2.43 0.02
CA THR A 31 14.73 3.44 0.88
C THR A 31 13.71 4.43 1.45
N ARG A 32 12.60 4.65 0.72
CA ARG A 32 11.47 5.50 1.13
C ARG A 32 10.18 4.92 0.61
N LEU A 33 9.13 4.96 1.41
CA LEU A 33 7.80 4.49 1.06
C LEU A 33 6.75 5.43 1.64
N TRP A 34 5.87 5.89 0.78
CA TRP A 34 4.63 6.57 1.11
C TRP A 34 3.48 5.80 0.46
N GLU A 35 2.57 5.30 1.27
CA GLU A 35 1.40 4.56 0.80
C GLU A 35 0.13 5.17 1.41
N ASN A 36 -0.81 5.55 0.56
CA ASN A 36 -2.14 5.98 0.94
C ASN A 36 -3.15 4.95 0.45
N ARG A 37 -3.95 4.41 1.37
CA ARG A 37 -4.98 3.43 1.07
C ARG A 37 -6.33 3.95 1.52
N LEU A 38 -7.28 3.90 0.60
CA LEU A 38 -8.65 4.32 0.80
C LEU A 38 -9.55 3.10 0.55
N ASP A 39 -10.31 2.71 1.56
CA ASP A 39 -11.25 1.59 1.50
C ASP A 39 -12.67 2.13 1.70
N TRP A 40 -13.59 1.79 0.79
CA TRP A 40 -15.02 2.08 0.88
C TRP A 40 -15.80 0.79 0.76
N SER A 41 -16.81 0.62 1.61
CA SER A 41 -17.72 -0.52 1.54
C SER A 41 -19.16 -0.05 1.65
N VAL A 42 -20.02 -0.49 0.73
CA VAL A 42 -21.45 -0.23 0.72
C VAL A 42 -22.20 -1.54 0.47
N GLY A 43 -22.84 -2.05 1.52
CA GLY A 43 -23.59 -3.30 1.45
C GLY A 43 -22.69 -4.51 1.18
N ARG A 44 -22.64 -4.95 -0.08
CA ARG A 44 -21.82 -6.08 -0.57
C ARG A 44 -20.75 -5.64 -1.58
N LEU A 45 -20.57 -4.34 -1.76
CA LEU A 45 -19.59 -3.78 -2.68
C LEU A 45 -18.43 -3.20 -1.88
N ASP A 46 -17.25 -3.76 -2.10
CA ASP A 46 -16.01 -3.33 -1.48
C ASP A 46 -15.12 -2.70 -2.56
N THR A 47 -14.73 -1.45 -2.35
CA THR A 47 -13.89 -0.67 -3.26
C THR A 47 -12.63 -0.24 -2.52
N GLN A 48 -11.49 -0.34 -3.19
CA GLN A 48 -10.19 -0.01 -2.64
C GLN A 48 -9.36 0.75 -3.67
N VAL A 49 -8.75 1.84 -3.22
CA VAL A 49 -7.73 2.59 -3.94
C VAL A 49 -6.46 2.57 -3.10
N ILE A 50 -5.34 2.20 -3.71
CA ILE A 50 -4.02 2.28 -3.09
C ILE A 50 -3.13 3.13 -3.99
N LEU A 51 -2.57 4.18 -3.42
CA LEU A 51 -1.55 5.04 -4.01
C LEU A 51 -0.25 4.74 -3.30
N ARG A 52 0.78 4.33 -4.04
CA ARG A 52 2.08 4.01 -3.49
C ARG A 52 3.17 4.74 -4.24
N PHE A 53 4.02 5.41 -3.48
CA PHE A 53 5.19 6.11 -3.95
C PHE A 53 6.36 5.53 -3.16
N SER A 54 7.27 4.85 -3.84
CA SER A 54 8.47 4.32 -3.22
C SER A 54 9.73 4.79 -3.95
N GLN A 55 10.84 4.80 -3.25
CA GLN A 55 12.15 5.02 -3.82
C GLN A 55 12.99 3.78 -3.52
N VAL A 56 13.47 3.12 -4.56
CA VAL A 56 14.35 1.94 -4.49
C VAL A 56 15.66 2.31 -5.15
N ASP A 57 16.77 2.23 -4.41
CA ASP A 57 18.12 2.48 -4.93
C ASP A 57 18.25 3.79 -5.73
N GLY A 58 17.59 4.85 -5.23
CA GLY A 58 17.58 6.17 -5.86
C GLY A 58 16.55 6.35 -6.98
N ARG A 59 15.96 5.27 -7.50
CA ARG A 59 14.90 5.33 -8.51
C ARG A 59 13.52 5.42 -7.86
N GLY A 60 12.77 6.46 -8.24
CA GLY A 60 11.38 6.61 -7.83
C GLY A 60 10.48 5.62 -8.58
N ARG A 61 9.57 4.98 -7.86
CA ARG A 61 8.50 4.15 -8.39
C ARG A 61 7.17 4.66 -7.85
N GLN A 62 6.22 4.83 -8.74
CA GLN A 62 4.85 5.20 -8.40
C GLN A 62 3.91 4.12 -8.92
N SER A 63 2.93 3.74 -8.10
CA SER A 63 1.89 2.83 -8.52
C SER A 63 0.54 3.24 -7.95
N ILE A 64 -0.48 2.99 -8.76
CA ILE A 64 -1.88 3.10 -8.38
C ILE A 64 -2.49 1.72 -8.56
N MET A 65 -3.16 1.23 -7.52
CA MET A 65 -3.96 0.01 -7.58
C MET A 65 -5.40 0.38 -7.26
N PHE A 66 -6.29 -0.06 -8.13
CA PHE A 66 -7.73 0.05 -7.93
C PHE A 66 -8.33 -1.35 -7.92
N ARG A 67 -9.15 -1.63 -6.92
CA ARG A 67 -9.84 -2.91 -6.78
C ARG A 67 -11.30 -2.66 -6.45
N VAL A 68 -12.16 -3.36 -7.15
CA VAL A 68 -13.59 -3.46 -6.84
C VAL A 68 -13.91 -4.93 -6.69
N GLN A 69 -14.53 -5.30 -5.58
CA GLN A 69 -14.94 -6.65 -5.29
C GLN A 69 -16.38 -6.64 -4.80
N ARG A 70 -17.15 -7.65 -5.20
CA ARG A 70 -18.45 -7.93 -4.60
C ARG A 70 -18.28 -9.05 -3.59
N SER A 71 -18.62 -8.80 -2.33
CA SER A 71 -18.71 -9.84 -1.30
C SER A 71 -20.02 -10.61 -1.48
N PHE A 72 -19.89 -11.91 -1.75
CA PHE A 72 -21.00 -12.85 -1.62
C PHE A 72 -20.84 -13.47 -0.23
N GLY A 73 -21.81 -13.26 0.66
CA GLY A 73 -21.73 -13.78 2.02
C GLY A 73 -21.59 -15.31 2.03
N ASN A 74 -20.96 -15.84 3.08
CA ASN A 74 -21.25 -17.21 3.53
C ASN A 74 -22.67 -17.25 4.13
#